data_AF-A0A355M8Z8-F1
#
_entry.id   AF-A0A355M8Z8-F1
#
_cell.length_a   1.000
_cell.length_b   1.000
_cell.length_c   1.000
_cell.angle_alpha   90.00
_cell.angle_beta   90.00
_cell.angle_gamma   90.00
#
_symmetry.space_group_name_H-M   'P 1'
#
loop_
_entity.id
_entity.type
_entity.pdbx_description
1 polymer ?
#
loop_
_entity_poly.entity_id
_entity_poly.type
_entity_poly.pdbx_seq_one_letter_code
_entity_poly.pdbx_strand_id
1 'polypeptide(L)'
;MDFIIFYFSGTGNTWWVMSALKAELENNEKTVEMYSIENQAIKESGFFKGKIDESGHIILGYPIYGSGMPDNMKEILDRLPVVTDHKKISLLCTQASFSGDGSLYPRAELENKGYDFRHSFQVNMTTNFHVGKFPFSMFKPATGKKLEKVTFKALKKIQAYSKMIIDNREFYDGAAIVHVCDGVFMRFGFKKGKKKYPKNFKFFKEKCIRCKICVNTCPTNNINMDPPDMDLVRKDNCILCFRCYNFCPKSAIAFGKCSSSNDRFIRYKGPEGKAKINEIRK
;
A
#
# COMPACT_ATOMS: atom_id res chain seq x y z
N MET A 1 -19.57 -15.49 3.61
CA MET A 1 -18.91 -14.63 2.60
C MET A 1 -17.69 -15.38 2.08
N ASP A 2 -17.46 -15.40 0.76
CA ASP A 2 -16.37 -16.17 0.17
C ASP A 2 -15.01 -15.52 0.48
N PHE A 3 -14.89 -14.22 0.21
CA PHE A 3 -13.63 -13.50 0.35
C PHE A 3 -13.80 -12.22 1.18
N ILE A 4 -12.86 -11.95 2.07
CA ILE A 4 -12.70 -10.65 2.73
C ILE A 4 -11.37 -10.03 2.31
N ILE A 5 -11.42 -8.81 1.80
CA ILE A 5 -10.24 -8.04 1.42
C ILE A 5 -9.98 -6.96 2.46
N PHE A 6 -8.78 -6.96 3.04
CA PHE A 6 -8.27 -5.81 3.80
C PHE A 6 -7.11 -5.18 3.05
N TYR A 7 -7.13 -3.86 2.85
CA TYR A 7 -6.06 -3.21 2.08
C TYR A 7 -5.57 -1.90 2.69
N PHE A 8 -4.32 -1.59 2.40
CA PHE A 8 -3.77 -0.25 2.55
C PHE A 8 -3.29 0.26 1.20
N SER A 9 -3.49 1.55 0.93
CA SER A 9 -3.08 2.16 -0.33
C SER A 9 -2.62 3.59 -0.12
N GLY A 10 -1.32 3.85 -0.29
CA GLY A 10 -0.77 5.20 -0.13
C GLY A 10 -1.44 6.21 -1.07
N THR A 11 -1.30 6.01 -2.38
CA THR A 11 -1.78 6.97 -3.40
C THR A 11 -2.73 6.36 -4.42
N GLY A 12 -3.32 5.19 -4.15
CA GLY A 12 -4.38 4.61 -4.99
C GLY A 12 -4.01 3.37 -5.78
N ASN A 13 -2.73 3.03 -5.94
CA ASN A 13 -2.32 1.84 -6.70
C ASN A 13 -2.92 0.54 -6.13
N THR A 14 -2.69 0.26 -4.85
CA THR A 14 -3.21 -0.96 -4.22
C THR A 14 -4.71 -0.97 -4.21
N TRP A 15 -5.36 0.15 -3.87
CA TRP A 15 -6.82 0.25 -3.92
C TRP A 15 -7.38 -0.09 -5.30
N TRP A 16 -6.76 0.43 -6.38
CA TRP A 16 -7.17 0.15 -7.75
C TRP A 16 -6.98 -1.33 -8.11
N VAL A 17 -5.83 -1.91 -7.73
CA VAL A 17 -5.55 -3.35 -7.96
C VAL A 17 -6.51 -4.25 -7.17
N MET A 18 -6.77 -3.94 -5.90
CA MET A 18 -7.70 -4.72 -5.07
C MET A 18 -9.16 -4.55 -5.53
N SER A 19 -9.54 -3.35 -5.99
CA SER A 19 -10.86 -3.12 -6.60
C SER A 19 -11.05 -3.93 -7.88
N ALA A 20 -10.02 -4.01 -8.74
CA ALA A 20 -10.06 -4.85 -9.93
C ALA A 20 -10.11 -6.34 -9.58
N LEU A 21 -9.36 -6.79 -8.56
CA LEU A 21 -9.44 -8.17 -8.08
C LEU A 21 -10.83 -8.49 -7.53
N LYS A 22 -11.41 -7.60 -6.74
CA LYS A 22 -12.78 -7.72 -6.23
C LYS A 22 -13.77 -7.91 -7.39
N ALA A 23 -13.69 -7.05 -8.40
CA ALA A 23 -14.56 -7.13 -9.57
C ALA A 23 -14.40 -8.46 -10.32
N GLU A 24 -13.17 -8.95 -10.52
CA GLU A 24 -12.93 -10.26 -11.15
C GLU A 24 -13.53 -11.41 -10.33
N LEU A 25 -13.42 -11.38 -9.00
CA LEU A 25 -14.02 -12.40 -8.14
C LEU A 25 -15.56 -12.35 -8.20
N GLU A 26 -16.16 -11.16 -8.13
CA GLU A 26 -17.62 -10.97 -8.19
C GLU A 26 -18.20 -11.35 -9.56
N ASN A 27 -17.48 -11.06 -10.65
CA ASN A 27 -17.84 -11.51 -12.00
C ASN A 27 -17.83 -13.04 -12.14
N ASN A 28 -17.22 -13.76 -11.20
CA ASN A 28 -17.25 -15.22 -11.10
C ASN A 28 -18.14 -15.68 -9.92
N GLU A 29 -19.18 -14.90 -9.62
CA GLU A 29 -20.25 -15.21 -8.67
C GLU A 29 -19.76 -15.41 -7.22
N LYS A 30 -18.64 -14.76 -6.85
CA LYS A 30 -18.11 -14.79 -5.49
C LYS A 30 -18.59 -13.59 -4.68
N THR A 31 -18.92 -13.84 -3.43
CA THR A 31 -19.26 -12.79 -2.46
C THR A 31 -17.99 -12.19 -1.85
N VAL A 32 -17.77 -10.90 -2.06
CA VAL A 32 -16.54 -10.20 -1.63
C VAL A 32 -16.87 -8.92 -0.88
N GLU A 33 -16.45 -8.82 0.38
CA GLU A 33 -16.35 -7.54 1.06
C GLU A 33 -14.91 -7.01 1.00
N MET A 34 -14.75 -5.68 0.98
CA MET A 34 -13.46 -5.03 0.89
C MET A 34 -13.43 -3.80 1.80
N TYR A 35 -12.42 -3.73 2.66
CA TYR A 35 -12.23 -2.62 3.61
C TYR A 35 -10.81 -2.08 3.54
N SER A 36 -10.70 -0.77 3.54
CA SER A 36 -9.44 -0.13 3.90
C SER A 36 -9.12 -0.45 5.36
N ILE A 37 -7.86 -0.71 5.70
CA ILE A 37 -7.44 -0.84 7.10
C ILE A 37 -7.58 0.47 7.88
N GLU A 38 -7.85 1.58 7.19
CA GLU A 38 -8.13 2.89 7.77
C GLU A 38 -9.63 3.12 8.04
N ASN A 39 -10.50 2.20 7.61
CA ASN A 39 -11.92 2.27 7.91
C ASN A 39 -12.13 2.21 9.44
N GLN A 40 -13.01 3.06 9.97
CA GLN A 40 -13.21 3.16 11.42
C GLN A 40 -13.79 1.87 12.00
N ALA A 41 -14.61 1.14 11.24
CA ALA A 41 -15.17 -0.14 11.67
C ALA A 41 -14.07 -1.17 11.99
N ILE A 42 -12.91 -1.11 11.31
CA ILE A 42 -11.77 -2.00 11.59
C ILE A 42 -11.17 -1.78 12.98
N LYS A 43 -11.40 -0.61 13.59
CA LYS A 43 -10.94 -0.29 14.95
C LYS A 43 -11.98 -0.65 16.01
N GLU A 44 -13.22 -0.90 15.62
CA GLU A 44 -14.28 -1.29 16.54
C GLU A 44 -14.02 -2.71 17.04
N SER A 45 -14.26 -2.92 18.34
CA SER A 45 -14.06 -4.21 18.98
C SER A 45 -14.95 -5.26 18.31
N GLY A 46 -14.39 -6.43 18.01
CA GLY A 46 -15.14 -7.54 17.43
C GLY A 46 -15.40 -7.46 15.92
N PHE A 47 -15.51 -6.26 15.31
CA PHE A 47 -15.81 -6.14 13.86
C PHE A 47 -14.76 -6.85 12.99
N PHE A 48 -13.49 -6.53 13.20
CA PHE A 48 -12.38 -7.12 12.42
C PHE A 48 -12.34 -8.65 12.54
N LYS A 49 -12.51 -9.17 13.75
CA LYS A 49 -12.54 -10.62 14.00
C LYS A 49 -13.79 -11.26 13.39
N GLY A 50 -14.97 -10.66 13.56
CA GLY A 50 -16.22 -11.14 12.99
C GLY A 50 -16.15 -11.28 11.47
N LYS A 51 -15.60 -10.28 10.78
CA LYS A 51 -15.39 -10.35 9.32
C LYS A 51 -14.41 -11.43 8.89
N ILE A 52 -13.40 -11.73 9.70
CA ILE A 52 -12.50 -12.86 9.47
C ILE A 52 -13.23 -14.19 9.66
N ASP A 53 -13.99 -14.33 10.75
CA ASP A 53 -14.71 -15.56 11.08
C ASP A 53 -15.78 -15.89 10.01
N GLU A 54 -16.53 -14.89 9.53
CA GLU A 54 -17.55 -14.99 8.47
C GLU A 54 -17.00 -15.28 7.06
N SER A 55 -15.69 -15.13 6.86
CA SER A 55 -15.02 -15.29 5.57
C SER A 55 -14.44 -16.69 5.35
N GLY A 56 -14.53 -17.20 4.12
CA GLY A 56 -13.82 -18.41 3.71
C GLY A 56 -12.33 -18.18 3.44
N HIS A 57 -11.98 -17.01 2.90
CA HIS A 57 -10.62 -16.68 2.51
C HIS A 57 -10.30 -15.19 2.71
N ILE A 58 -9.24 -14.91 3.45
CA ILE A 58 -8.73 -13.56 3.70
C ILE A 58 -7.73 -13.17 2.61
N ILE A 59 -7.82 -11.94 2.10
CA ILE A 59 -6.85 -11.38 1.17
C ILE A 59 -6.34 -10.04 1.72
N LEU A 60 -5.03 -9.91 1.95
CA LEU A 60 -4.41 -8.63 2.34
C LEU A 60 -3.73 -7.96 1.16
N GLY A 61 -4.04 -6.69 0.93
CA GLY A 61 -3.47 -5.87 -0.15
C GLY A 61 -2.63 -4.70 0.36
N TYR A 62 -1.36 -4.56 -0.02
CA TYR A 62 -0.53 -3.42 0.42
C TYR A 62 0.53 -2.97 -0.61
N PRO A 63 0.97 -1.70 -0.59
CA PRO A 63 2.15 -1.28 -1.35
C PRO A 63 3.43 -1.78 -0.66
N ILE A 64 4.49 -2.04 -1.42
CA ILE A 64 5.79 -2.36 -0.86
C ILE A 64 6.55 -1.10 -0.45
N TYR A 65 7.01 -1.05 0.80
CA TYR A 65 7.98 -0.08 1.31
C TYR A 65 9.24 -0.80 1.78
N GLY A 66 10.33 -0.69 1.00
CA GLY A 66 11.61 -1.33 1.32
C GLY A 66 11.56 -2.86 1.32
N SER A 67 10.92 -3.46 0.31
CA SER A 67 10.73 -4.91 0.17
C SER A 67 9.97 -5.57 1.32
N GLY A 68 9.10 -4.82 1.99
CA GLY A 68 8.15 -5.34 2.96
C GLY A 68 6.87 -4.52 2.98
N MET A 69 5.92 -4.94 3.80
CA MET A 69 4.68 -4.19 4.01
C MET A 69 4.91 -2.91 4.84
N PRO A 70 4.02 -1.92 4.73
CA PRO A 70 4.06 -0.73 5.58
C PRO A 70 3.68 -1.06 7.04
N ASP A 71 4.17 -0.28 8.00
CA ASP A 71 3.98 -0.58 9.43
C ASP A 71 2.52 -0.70 9.84
N ASN A 72 1.64 0.15 9.31
CA ASN A 72 0.21 0.07 9.60
C ASN A 72 -0.44 -1.21 9.04
N MET A 73 0.10 -1.81 7.97
CA MET A 73 -0.33 -3.13 7.53
C MET A 73 0.29 -4.24 8.39
N LYS A 74 1.51 -4.05 8.88
CA LYS A 74 2.12 -4.99 9.84
C LYS A 74 1.31 -5.07 11.13
N GLU A 75 0.84 -3.94 11.64
CA GLU A 75 -0.09 -3.88 12.78
C GLU A 75 -1.38 -4.68 12.54
N ILE A 76 -1.90 -4.70 11.30
CA ILE A 76 -3.08 -5.50 10.94
C ILE A 76 -2.74 -6.99 10.94
N LEU A 77 -1.60 -7.37 10.36
CA LEU A 77 -1.13 -8.75 10.39
C LEU A 77 -0.90 -9.22 11.85
N ASP A 78 -0.34 -8.37 12.71
CA ASP A 78 -0.14 -8.63 14.14
C ASP A 78 -1.46 -8.85 14.87
N ARG A 79 -2.51 -8.10 14.50
CA ARG A 79 -3.87 -8.20 15.07
C ARG A 79 -4.69 -9.37 14.54
N LEU A 80 -4.23 -10.06 13.48
CA LEU A 80 -4.89 -11.30 13.04
C LEU A 80 -4.92 -12.32 14.19
N PRO A 81 -6.09 -12.93 14.47
CA PRO A 81 -6.19 -13.95 15.51
C PRO A 81 -5.31 -15.16 15.19
N VAL A 82 -4.93 -15.91 16.22
CA VAL A 82 -4.46 -17.28 16.04
C VAL A 82 -5.67 -18.13 15.72
N VAL A 83 -5.57 -18.98 14.69
CA VAL A 83 -6.67 -19.81 14.20
C VAL A 83 -6.26 -21.29 14.21
N THR A 84 -7.23 -22.18 14.40
CA THR A 84 -7.02 -23.64 14.38
C THR A 84 -7.72 -24.33 13.21
N ASP A 85 -8.56 -23.60 12.50
CA ASP A 85 -9.38 -24.09 11.37
C ASP A 85 -8.64 -23.99 10.02
N HIS A 86 -7.33 -23.68 10.04
CA HIS A 86 -6.53 -23.47 8.84
C HIS A 86 -7.17 -22.50 7.84
N LYS A 87 -7.74 -21.40 8.35
CA LYS A 87 -8.36 -20.38 7.52
C LYS A 87 -7.41 -19.91 6.43
N LYS A 88 -7.91 -19.83 5.19
CA LYS A 88 -7.09 -19.47 4.02
C LYS A 88 -6.72 -18.00 4.06
N ILE A 89 -5.47 -17.70 3.70
CA ILE A 89 -4.99 -16.32 3.54
C ILE A 89 -4.13 -16.17 2.26
N SER A 90 -4.30 -15.04 1.59
CA SER A 90 -3.47 -14.62 0.45
C SER A 90 -2.95 -13.21 0.66
N LEU A 91 -1.74 -12.93 0.16
CA LEU A 91 -1.17 -11.59 0.15
C LEU A 91 -0.95 -11.10 -1.27
N LEU A 92 -1.35 -9.86 -1.54
CA LEU A 92 -1.07 -9.14 -2.78
C LEU A 92 -0.33 -7.86 -2.46
N CYS A 93 0.80 -7.65 -3.13
CA CYS A 93 1.52 -6.38 -3.04
C CYS A 93 1.56 -5.62 -4.36
N THR A 94 1.60 -4.28 -4.28
CA THR A 94 1.93 -3.43 -5.42
C THR A 94 3.34 -2.86 -5.33
N GLN A 95 4.02 -2.79 -6.46
CA GLN A 95 5.43 -2.37 -6.53
C GLN A 95 5.71 -1.50 -7.77
N ALA A 96 6.66 -0.57 -7.66
CA ALA A 96 7.06 0.26 -8.80
C ALA A 96 7.85 -0.53 -9.86
N SER A 97 8.66 -1.49 -9.41
CA SER A 97 9.49 -2.33 -10.28
C SER A 97 9.70 -3.72 -9.70
N PHE A 98 10.23 -3.79 -8.49
CA PHE A 98 10.60 -5.04 -7.85
C PHE A 98 10.53 -4.91 -6.32
N SER A 99 10.27 -6.01 -5.64
CA SER A 99 10.10 -6.06 -4.18
C SER A 99 10.73 -7.28 -3.52
N GLY A 100 11.47 -8.10 -4.27
CA GLY A 100 11.99 -9.37 -3.79
C GLY A 100 10.85 -10.33 -3.49
N ASP A 101 10.88 -10.89 -2.29
CA ASP A 101 9.87 -11.76 -1.69
C ASP A 101 8.79 -10.97 -0.92
N GLY A 102 8.55 -9.69 -1.23
CA GLY A 102 7.75 -8.78 -0.38
C GLY A 102 6.37 -9.29 0.06
N SER A 103 5.64 -9.99 -0.81
CA SER A 103 4.34 -10.63 -0.48
C SER A 103 4.47 -12.04 0.11
N LEU A 104 5.63 -12.68 -0.01
CA LEU A 104 5.92 -14.01 0.52
C LEU A 104 6.56 -13.95 1.91
N TYR A 105 7.31 -12.90 2.20
CA TYR A 105 8.04 -12.69 3.45
C TYR A 105 7.22 -12.95 4.72
N PRO A 106 5.94 -12.56 4.82
CA PRO A 106 5.13 -12.80 6.02
C PRO A 106 4.57 -14.22 6.15
N ARG A 107 4.83 -15.12 5.19
CA ARG A 107 4.26 -16.48 5.13
C ARG A 107 4.47 -17.24 6.43
N ALA A 108 5.71 -17.35 6.89
CA ALA A 108 6.04 -18.11 8.10
C ALA A 108 5.32 -17.56 9.35
N GLU A 109 5.18 -16.23 9.45
CA GLU A 109 4.44 -15.60 10.55
C GLU A 109 2.94 -15.97 10.52
N LEU A 110 2.35 -16.00 9.33
CA LEU A 110 0.94 -16.38 9.14
C LEU A 110 0.70 -17.87 9.38
N GLU A 111 1.59 -18.74 8.87
CA GLU A 111 1.53 -20.18 9.11
C GLU A 111 1.69 -20.50 10.61
N ASN A 112 2.57 -19.78 11.33
CA ASN A 112 2.71 -19.89 12.79
C ASN A 112 1.45 -19.45 13.55
N LYS A 113 0.63 -18.58 12.97
CA LYS A 113 -0.70 -18.21 13.50
C LYS A 113 -1.80 -19.22 13.12
N GLY A 114 -1.45 -20.30 12.42
CA GLY A 114 -2.34 -21.38 12.00
C GLY A 114 -3.06 -21.14 10.67
N TYR A 115 -2.77 -20.05 9.96
CA TYR A 115 -3.37 -19.78 8.66
C TYR A 115 -2.80 -20.67 7.56
N ASP A 116 -3.65 -21.01 6.60
CA ASP A 116 -3.27 -21.70 5.38
C ASP A 116 -2.88 -20.66 4.30
N PHE A 117 -1.57 -20.49 4.10
CA PHE A 117 -1.01 -19.49 3.19
C PHE A 117 -1.07 -19.96 1.73
N ARG A 118 -2.08 -19.49 1.00
CA ARG A 118 -2.38 -19.96 -0.36
C ARG A 118 -1.60 -19.23 -1.45
N HIS A 119 -1.48 -17.92 -1.33
CA HIS A 119 -0.94 -17.12 -2.43
C HIS A 119 -0.06 -15.94 -1.99
N SER A 120 1.02 -15.76 -2.73
CA SER A 120 1.85 -14.55 -2.76
C SER A 120 1.78 -13.95 -4.17
N PHE A 121 1.23 -12.75 -4.30
CA PHE A 121 1.04 -12.07 -5.57
C PHE A 121 1.73 -10.70 -5.61
N GLN A 122 2.38 -10.38 -6.73
CA GLN A 122 3.07 -9.10 -6.93
C GLN A 122 2.64 -8.41 -8.22
N VAL A 123 2.07 -7.21 -8.10
CA VAL A 123 1.58 -6.42 -9.24
C VAL A 123 2.40 -5.16 -9.42
N ASN A 124 3.00 -5.02 -10.61
CA ASN A 124 3.74 -3.82 -10.97
C ASN A 124 2.78 -2.68 -11.29
N MET A 125 2.94 -1.57 -10.58
CA MET A 125 2.22 -0.32 -10.75
C MET A 125 3.22 0.83 -10.90
N THR A 126 2.72 2.04 -11.16
CA THR A 126 3.59 3.21 -11.28
C THR A 126 4.06 3.70 -9.91
N THR A 127 5.24 4.31 -9.86
CA THR A 127 5.79 4.89 -8.62
C THR A 127 4.99 6.12 -8.15
N ASN A 128 4.89 6.27 -6.83
CA ASN A 128 4.44 7.48 -6.16
C ASN A 128 5.60 8.26 -5.50
N PHE A 129 6.84 7.80 -5.67
CA PHE A 129 8.09 8.38 -5.17
C PHE A 129 8.81 9.16 -6.28
N HIS A 130 8.13 10.14 -6.90
CA HIS A 130 8.79 10.99 -7.90
C HIS A 130 9.49 12.16 -7.21
N VAL A 131 10.75 11.96 -6.82
CA VAL A 131 11.49 12.93 -5.99
C VAL A 131 12.93 13.09 -6.47
N GLY A 132 13.56 14.22 -6.19
CA GLY A 132 14.93 14.52 -6.65
C GLY A 132 16.03 13.95 -5.75
N LYS A 133 15.79 12.86 -5.01
CA LYS A 133 16.73 12.32 -4.04
C LYS A 133 16.99 10.84 -4.27
N PHE A 134 18.25 10.49 -4.53
CA PHE A 134 18.70 9.10 -4.65
C PHE A 134 18.41 8.30 -3.37
N PRO A 135 18.00 7.01 -3.45
CA PRO A 135 17.75 6.23 -4.66
C PRO A 135 16.35 6.45 -5.28
N PHE A 136 15.49 7.24 -4.64
CA PHE A 136 14.10 7.46 -5.06
C PHE A 136 13.95 8.29 -6.35
N SER A 137 15.01 8.92 -6.86
CA SER A 137 14.97 9.76 -8.08
C SER A 137 15.01 9.00 -9.40
N MET A 138 15.18 7.67 -9.37
CA MET A 138 15.34 6.87 -10.59
C MET A 138 14.03 6.62 -11.34
N PHE A 139 12.87 6.94 -10.75
CA PHE A 139 11.58 6.55 -11.31
C PHE A 139 10.63 7.75 -11.45
N LYS A 140 10.18 7.98 -12.69
CA LYS A 140 9.07 8.89 -12.99
C LYS A 140 7.75 8.11 -13.02
N PRO A 141 6.64 8.66 -12.52
CA PRO A 141 5.34 8.04 -12.67
C PRO A 141 5.01 7.85 -14.14
N ALA A 142 4.43 6.71 -14.49
CA ALA A 142 3.94 6.45 -15.83
C ALA A 142 2.75 7.37 -16.14
N THR A 143 2.72 7.93 -17.34
CA THR A 143 1.63 8.78 -17.87
C THR A 143 1.29 8.36 -19.31
N GLY A 144 0.09 8.73 -19.79
CA GLY A 144 -0.38 8.43 -21.14
C GLY A 144 -0.26 6.95 -21.51
N LYS A 145 0.24 6.66 -22.73
CA LYS A 145 0.46 5.29 -23.24
C LYS A 145 1.29 4.39 -22.30
N LYS A 146 2.23 4.95 -21.53
CA LYS A 146 3.01 4.17 -20.56
C LYS A 146 2.14 3.71 -19.40
N LEU A 147 1.25 4.58 -18.91
CA LEU A 147 0.30 4.24 -17.86
C LEU A 147 -0.67 3.18 -18.34
N GLU A 148 -1.24 3.33 -19.55
CA GLU A 148 -2.12 2.34 -20.19
C GLU A 148 -1.44 0.96 -20.28
N LYS A 149 -0.17 0.90 -20.70
CA LYS A 149 0.58 -0.35 -20.78
C LYS A 149 0.80 -1.00 -19.39
N VAL A 150 1.06 -0.20 -18.36
CA VAL A 150 1.24 -0.68 -16.99
C VAL A 150 -0.08 -1.22 -16.44
N THR A 151 -1.17 -0.45 -16.55
CA THR A 151 -2.49 -0.87 -16.06
C THR A 151 -3.01 -2.08 -16.82
N PHE A 152 -2.82 -2.17 -18.14
CA PHE A 152 -3.18 -3.35 -18.94
C PHE A 152 -2.46 -4.61 -18.47
N LYS A 153 -1.14 -4.54 -18.21
CA LYS A 153 -0.38 -5.67 -17.66
C LYS A 153 -0.85 -6.05 -16.25
N ALA A 154 -1.19 -5.06 -15.42
CA ALA A 154 -1.73 -5.29 -14.10
C ALA A 154 -3.08 -6.03 -14.18
N LEU A 155 -4.02 -5.59 -15.03
CA LEU A 155 -5.31 -6.28 -15.23
C LEU A 155 -5.13 -7.73 -15.69
N LYS A 156 -4.23 -7.99 -16.65
CA LYS A 156 -3.91 -9.36 -17.08
C LYS A 156 -3.41 -10.24 -15.93
N LYS A 157 -2.52 -9.70 -15.08
CA LYS A 157 -2.06 -10.42 -13.87
C LYS A 157 -3.22 -10.67 -12.90
N ILE A 158 -4.06 -9.66 -12.65
CA ILE A 158 -5.19 -9.76 -11.73
C ILE A 158 -6.19 -10.83 -12.21
N GLN A 159 -6.48 -10.89 -13.50
CA GLN A 159 -7.33 -11.93 -14.08
C GLN A 159 -6.73 -13.35 -13.94
N ALA A 160 -5.40 -13.49 -14.03
CA ALA A 160 -4.74 -14.77 -13.79
C ALA A 160 -4.79 -15.15 -12.29
N TYR A 161 -4.56 -14.18 -11.41
CA TYR A 161 -4.60 -14.38 -9.97
C TYR A 161 -6.01 -14.67 -9.45
N SER A 162 -7.05 -14.04 -9.99
CA SER A 162 -8.45 -14.34 -9.63
C SER A 162 -8.79 -15.80 -9.92
N LYS A 163 -8.38 -16.31 -11.10
CA LYS A 163 -8.53 -17.74 -11.44
C LYS A 163 -7.80 -18.66 -10.46
N MET A 164 -6.56 -18.35 -10.09
CA MET A 164 -5.82 -19.14 -9.10
C MET A 164 -6.52 -19.15 -7.73
N ILE A 165 -7.06 -18.00 -7.30
CA ILE A 165 -7.84 -17.89 -6.06
C ILE A 165 -9.11 -18.75 -6.13
N ILE A 166 -9.88 -18.64 -7.22
CA ILE A 166 -11.13 -19.38 -7.43
C ILE A 166 -10.88 -20.89 -7.48
N ASP A 167 -9.87 -21.31 -8.23
CA ASP A 167 -9.46 -22.71 -8.37
C ASP A 167 -8.72 -23.23 -7.13
N ASN A 168 -8.46 -22.37 -6.15
CA ASN A 168 -7.71 -22.67 -4.94
C ASN A 168 -6.30 -23.27 -5.21
N ARG A 169 -5.67 -22.82 -6.30
CA ARG A 169 -4.36 -23.28 -6.78
C ARG A 169 -3.25 -22.44 -6.18
N GLU A 170 -2.46 -23.05 -5.29
CA GLU A 170 -1.33 -22.39 -4.65
C GLU A 170 -0.37 -21.74 -5.66
N PHE A 171 0.08 -20.53 -5.33
CA PHE A 171 1.02 -19.80 -6.16
C PHE A 171 1.85 -18.80 -5.34
N TYR A 172 3.17 -18.85 -5.51
CA TYR A 172 4.09 -18.03 -4.72
C TYR A 172 5.02 -17.20 -5.60
N ASP A 173 4.60 -15.99 -5.97
CA ASP A 173 5.48 -15.00 -6.59
C ASP A 173 6.56 -14.55 -5.59
N GLY A 174 7.76 -14.24 -6.09
CA GLY A 174 8.90 -13.87 -5.25
C GLY A 174 9.61 -15.03 -4.54
N ALA A 175 9.27 -16.30 -4.84
CA ALA A 175 9.85 -17.47 -4.17
C ALA A 175 11.26 -17.86 -4.64
N ALA A 176 11.72 -17.34 -5.79
CA ALA A 176 13.08 -17.61 -6.27
C ALA A 176 14.13 -17.12 -5.26
N ILE A 177 15.18 -17.92 -5.02
CA ILE A 177 16.21 -17.61 -4.01
C ILE A 177 16.84 -16.23 -4.23
N VAL A 178 17.05 -15.85 -5.49
CA VAL A 178 17.56 -14.52 -5.86
C VAL A 178 16.64 -13.40 -5.37
N HIS A 179 15.32 -13.58 -5.47
CA HIS A 179 14.34 -12.59 -5.00
C HIS A 179 14.31 -12.49 -3.47
N VAL A 180 14.47 -13.62 -2.78
CA VAL A 180 14.55 -13.65 -1.31
C VAL A 180 15.81 -12.91 -0.83
N CYS A 181 16.97 -13.20 -1.42
CA CYS A 181 18.23 -12.51 -1.10
C CYS A 181 18.14 -11.00 -1.33
N ASP A 182 17.61 -10.58 -2.49
CA ASP A 182 17.41 -9.17 -2.79
C ASP A 182 16.44 -8.50 -1.79
N GLY A 183 15.35 -9.20 -1.44
CA GLY A 183 14.38 -8.75 -0.46
C GLY A 183 15.02 -8.50 0.91
N VAL A 184 15.86 -9.43 1.39
CA VAL A 184 16.62 -9.30 2.64
C VAL A 184 17.53 -8.09 2.61
N PHE A 185 18.31 -7.91 1.53
CA PHE A 185 19.22 -6.77 1.38
C PHE A 185 18.48 -5.43 1.39
N MET A 186 17.39 -5.33 0.60
CA MET A 186 16.57 -4.12 0.52
C MET A 186 15.89 -3.80 1.86
N ARG A 187 15.32 -4.80 2.55
CA ARG A 187 14.72 -4.62 3.89
C ARG A 187 15.75 -4.12 4.90
N PHE A 188 16.95 -4.67 4.90
CA PHE A 188 18.02 -4.25 5.80
C PHE A 188 18.44 -2.79 5.55
N GLY A 189 18.69 -2.42 4.29
CA GLY A 189 19.01 -1.04 3.92
C GLY A 189 17.88 -0.07 4.27
N PHE A 190 16.63 -0.46 4.02
CA PHE A 190 15.47 0.34 4.37
C PHE A 190 15.35 0.52 5.89
N LYS A 191 15.48 -0.55 6.69
CA LYS A 191 15.42 -0.50 8.17
C LYS A 191 16.45 0.46 8.74
N LYS A 192 17.69 0.44 8.23
CA LYS A 192 18.76 1.38 8.64
C LYS A 192 18.43 2.85 8.32
N GLY A 193 17.78 3.10 7.18
CA GLY A 193 17.43 4.46 6.72
C GLY A 193 16.07 4.98 7.20
N LYS A 194 15.20 4.10 7.70
CA LYS A 194 13.76 4.37 7.94
C LYS A 194 13.51 5.60 8.80
N LYS A 195 14.24 5.79 9.91
CA LYS A 195 14.11 6.98 10.78
C LYS A 195 14.68 8.27 10.16
N LYS A 196 15.58 8.15 9.19
CA LYS A 196 16.23 9.28 8.51
C LYS A 196 15.43 9.78 7.31
N TYR A 197 14.74 8.88 6.58
CA TYR A 197 14.01 9.27 5.38
C TYR A 197 12.92 10.33 5.60
N PRO A 198 12.06 10.25 6.64
CA PRO A 198 11.02 11.26 6.89
C PRO A 198 11.58 12.67 7.10
N LYS A 199 12.81 12.81 7.63
CA LYS A 199 13.48 14.11 7.85
C LYS A 199 13.79 14.87 6.54
N ASN A 200 13.69 14.17 5.41
CA ASN A 200 13.87 14.80 4.10
C ASN A 200 12.64 15.56 3.63
N PHE A 201 11.47 15.33 4.21
CA PHE A 201 10.33 16.14 3.86
C PHE A 201 10.53 17.58 4.33
N LYS A 202 10.19 18.53 3.45
CA LYS A 202 10.27 19.97 3.70
C LYS A 202 8.88 20.58 3.54
N PHE A 203 8.55 21.51 4.43
CA PHE A 203 7.31 22.26 4.43
C PHE A 203 7.61 23.71 4.02
N PHE A 204 6.86 24.22 3.04
CA PHE A 204 6.95 25.58 2.51
C PHE A 204 5.70 26.33 2.96
N LYS A 205 5.81 27.08 4.06
CA LYS A 205 4.70 27.80 4.71
C LYS A 205 4.02 28.76 3.75
N GLU A 206 4.80 29.45 2.93
CA GLU A 206 4.37 30.41 1.92
C GLU A 206 3.49 29.82 0.82
N LYS A 207 3.59 28.50 0.56
CA LYS A 207 2.71 27.80 -0.40
C LYS A 207 1.46 27.21 0.26
N CYS A 208 1.44 27.11 1.58
CA CYS A 208 0.39 26.40 2.30
C CYS A 208 -0.89 27.22 2.41
N ILE A 209 -1.99 26.70 1.85
CA ILE A 209 -3.34 27.28 2.01
C ILE A 209 -4.10 26.72 3.22
N ARG A 210 -3.42 26.05 4.14
CA ARG A 210 -3.99 25.51 5.40
C ARG A 210 -5.22 24.59 5.23
N CYS A 211 -5.37 23.94 4.08
CA CYS A 211 -6.49 23.03 3.75
C CYS A 211 -6.58 21.74 4.59
N LYS A 212 -5.59 21.46 5.45
CA LYS A 212 -5.51 20.27 6.33
C LYS A 212 -5.51 18.90 5.66
N ILE A 213 -5.48 18.79 4.32
CA ILE A 213 -5.49 17.49 3.61
C ILE A 213 -4.36 16.58 4.11
N CYS A 214 -3.14 17.10 4.28
CA CYS A 214 -2.00 16.30 4.76
C CYS A 214 -2.17 15.79 6.20
N VAL A 215 -2.87 16.54 7.06
CA VAL A 215 -3.20 16.16 8.44
C VAL A 215 -4.26 15.06 8.40
N ASN A 216 -5.39 15.33 7.73
CA ASN A 216 -6.58 14.47 7.74
C ASN A 216 -6.40 13.12 7.01
N THR A 217 -5.39 13.01 6.16
CA THR A 217 -5.13 11.82 5.33
C THR A 217 -3.88 11.04 5.74
N CYS A 218 -3.17 11.50 6.78
CA CYS A 218 -2.01 10.81 7.30
C CYS A 218 -2.44 9.51 8.00
N PRO A 219 -2.09 8.32 7.49
CA PRO A 219 -2.59 7.06 8.03
C PRO A 219 -2.08 6.77 9.45
N THR A 220 -0.97 7.39 9.84
CA THR A 220 -0.36 7.23 11.16
C THR A 220 -0.51 8.45 12.06
N ASN A 221 -1.31 9.46 11.67
CA ASN A 221 -1.44 10.72 12.42
C ASN A 221 -0.07 11.37 12.74
N ASN A 222 0.88 11.24 11.82
CA ASN A 222 2.23 11.79 11.95
C ASN A 222 2.25 13.31 11.81
N ILE A 223 1.25 13.90 11.15
CA ILE A 223 1.24 15.32 10.79
C ILE A 223 0.16 16.02 11.59
N ASN A 224 0.54 17.06 12.32
CA ASN A 224 -0.35 17.99 13.01
C ASN A 224 -0.13 19.42 12.50
N MET A 225 -1.03 20.33 12.85
CA MET A 225 -0.79 21.77 12.72
C MET A 225 -0.88 22.40 14.10
N ASP A 226 0.21 23.02 14.52
CA ASP A 226 0.30 23.68 15.83
C ASP A 226 -0.25 25.12 15.74
N PRO A 227 -1.16 25.53 16.64
CA PRO A 227 -1.49 26.94 16.83
C PRO A 227 -0.32 27.65 17.54
N PRO A 228 -0.07 28.96 17.34
CA PRO A 228 -0.84 29.98 16.60
C PRO A 228 -0.48 30.13 15.10
N ASP A 229 0.66 29.61 14.68
CA ASP A 229 1.25 29.85 13.34
C ASP A 229 0.73 28.90 12.24
N MET A 230 0.04 27.83 12.64
CA MET A 230 -0.38 26.72 11.78
C MET A 230 0.80 26.04 11.09
N ASP A 231 1.93 25.96 11.79
CA ASP A 231 3.12 25.27 11.32
C ASP A 231 2.90 23.75 11.35
N LEU A 232 3.46 23.08 10.34
CA LEU A 232 3.29 21.65 10.17
C LEU A 232 4.27 20.90 11.07
N VAL A 233 3.75 20.31 12.14
CA VAL A 233 4.54 19.51 13.07
C VAL A 233 4.46 18.03 12.71
N ARG A 234 5.60 17.36 12.85
CA ARG A 234 5.76 15.94 12.51
C ARG A 234 6.19 15.14 13.73
N LYS A 235 5.47 14.05 13.97
CA LYS A 235 5.90 12.98 14.87
C LYS A 235 6.92 12.08 14.17
N ASP A 236 7.33 11.01 14.86
CA ASP A 236 8.36 10.05 14.41
C ASP A 236 7.78 8.70 13.93
N ASN A 237 6.53 8.68 13.45
CA ASN A 237 5.83 7.47 12.98
C ASN A 237 5.43 7.52 11.49
N CYS A 238 6.22 8.20 10.66
CA CYS A 238 5.95 8.32 9.24
C CYS A 238 6.32 7.04 8.49
N ILE A 239 5.33 6.42 7.84
CA ILE A 239 5.51 5.19 7.04
C ILE A 239 5.94 5.46 5.58
N LEU A 240 6.29 6.70 5.23
CA LEU A 240 6.70 7.07 3.87
C LEU A 240 5.66 6.72 2.79
N CYS A 241 4.37 6.90 3.06
CA CYS A 241 3.32 6.66 2.05
C CYS A 241 3.19 7.74 0.97
N PHE A 242 3.88 8.88 1.16
CA PHE A 242 3.90 10.03 0.25
C PHE A 242 2.53 10.68 -0.04
N ARG A 243 1.50 10.44 0.78
CA ARG A 243 0.19 11.11 0.65
C ARG A 243 0.29 12.62 0.76
N CYS A 244 0.93 13.10 1.83
CA CYS A 244 1.09 14.53 2.10
C CYS A 244 1.82 15.26 0.97
N TYR A 245 2.75 14.57 0.29
CA TYR A 245 3.45 15.06 -0.89
C TYR A 245 2.57 15.06 -2.14
N ASN A 246 1.89 13.95 -2.45
CA ASN A 246 1.16 13.80 -3.71
C ASN A 246 -0.21 14.49 -3.73
N PHE A 247 -0.89 14.59 -2.59
CA PHE A 247 -2.23 15.18 -2.49
C PHE A 247 -2.26 16.66 -2.08
N CYS A 248 -1.11 17.27 -1.77
CA CYS A 248 -1.08 18.70 -1.48
C CYS A 248 -1.40 19.52 -2.75
N PRO A 249 -2.50 20.31 -2.77
CA PRO A 249 -2.92 21.02 -3.98
C PRO A 249 -1.97 22.17 -4.38
N LYS A 250 -1.17 22.67 -3.42
CA LYS A 250 -0.20 23.74 -3.63
C LYS A 250 1.25 23.25 -3.56
N SER A 251 1.47 21.94 -3.46
CA SER A 251 2.79 21.34 -3.35
C SER A 251 3.68 21.97 -2.26
N ALA A 252 3.06 22.37 -1.15
CA ALA A 252 3.70 22.93 0.03
C ALA A 252 4.56 21.90 0.78
N ILE A 253 4.52 20.63 0.39
CA ILE A 253 5.34 19.55 0.94
C ILE A 253 6.22 18.99 -0.18
N ALA A 254 7.54 19.08 0.01
CA ALA A 254 8.54 18.44 -0.86
C ALA A 254 9.31 17.36 -0.09
N PHE A 255 10.10 16.58 -0.82
CA PHE A 255 11.05 15.60 -0.28
C PHE A 255 12.44 15.91 -0.84
N GLY A 256 13.31 16.44 0.01
CA GLY A 256 14.57 17.08 -0.38
C GLY A 256 14.37 18.53 -0.84
N LYS A 257 15.48 19.20 -1.19
CA LYS A 257 15.49 20.62 -1.58
C LYS A 257 14.88 20.86 -2.97
N CYS A 258 14.99 19.88 -3.87
CA CYS A 258 14.69 20.08 -5.29
C CYS A 258 13.25 19.77 -5.68
N SER A 259 12.47 19.06 -4.86
CA SER A 259 11.19 18.49 -5.31
C SER A 259 9.96 19.37 -5.09
N SER A 260 10.12 20.69 -5.02
CA SER A 260 9.01 21.64 -4.78
C SER A 260 8.35 22.16 -6.07
N SER A 261 8.98 21.96 -7.23
CA SER A 261 8.42 22.28 -8.56
C SER A 261 7.59 21.10 -9.09
N ASN A 262 6.34 21.36 -9.47
CA ASN A 262 5.44 20.34 -10.03
C ASN A 262 5.79 19.96 -11.47
N ASP A 263 6.33 20.91 -12.24
CA ASP A 263 6.73 20.68 -13.63
C ASP A 263 7.89 19.67 -13.71
N ARG A 264 8.77 19.71 -12.70
CA ARG A 264 9.88 18.76 -12.58
C ARG A 264 9.49 17.47 -11.87
N PHE A 265 8.59 17.54 -10.88
CA PHE A 265 8.19 16.41 -10.05
C PHE A 265 6.68 16.23 -10.02
N ILE A 266 6.19 15.52 -11.04
CA ILE A 266 4.79 15.08 -11.19
C ILE A 266 4.28 14.45 -9.89
N ARG A 267 3.14 14.94 -9.40
CA ARG A 267 2.45 14.43 -8.22
C ARG A 267 1.48 13.32 -8.63
N TYR A 268 1.71 12.13 -8.11
CA TYR A 268 0.98 10.94 -8.51
C TYR A 268 -0.22 10.68 -7.58
N LYS A 269 -1.43 10.74 -8.16
CA LYS A 269 -2.72 10.59 -7.45
C LYS A 269 -3.48 9.34 -7.91
N GLY A 270 -2.76 8.23 -8.05
CA GLY A 270 -3.32 6.93 -8.41
C GLY A 270 -3.51 6.75 -9.92
N PRO A 271 -3.88 5.54 -10.35
CA PRO A 271 -4.12 5.25 -11.76
C PRO A 271 -5.20 6.21 -12.30
N GLU A 272 -5.00 6.72 -13.51
CA GLU A 272 -5.87 7.69 -14.17
C GLU A 272 -6.03 9.07 -13.47
N GLY A 273 -5.33 9.32 -12.37
CA GLY A 273 -5.41 10.61 -11.64
C GLY A 273 -6.75 10.85 -10.94
N LYS A 274 -7.65 9.86 -10.92
CA LYS A 274 -9.01 9.96 -10.36
C LYS A 274 -9.10 9.51 -8.91
N ALA A 275 -8.07 8.87 -8.36
CA ALA A 275 -8.16 8.26 -7.04
C ALA A 275 -8.38 9.35 -5.97
N LYS A 276 -9.59 9.41 -5.43
CA LYS A 276 -9.91 10.34 -4.34
C LYS A 276 -9.51 9.68 -3.03
N ILE A 277 -8.74 10.40 -2.22
CA ILE A 277 -8.23 9.86 -0.96
C ILE A 277 -9.32 9.35 -0.01
N ASN A 278 -10.52 9.93 -0.07
CA ASN A 278 -11.66 9.48 0.72
C ASN A 278 -12.24 8.15 0.21
N GLU A 279 -12.13 7.84 -1.09
CA GLU A 279 -12.56 6.55 -1.66
C GLU A 279 -11.54 5.45 -1.30
N ILE A 280 -10.25 5.77 -1.32
CA ILE A 280 -9.14 4.85 -0.98
C ILE A 280 -9.17 4.39 0.50
N ARG A 281 -9.91 5.10 1.37
CA ARG A 281 -9.93 4.90 2.83
C ARG A 281 -11.23 4.28 3.35
N LYS A 282 -12.15 3.92 2.45
CA LYS A 282 -13.33 3.12 2.76
C LYS A 282 -12.94 1.65 2.80
#